data_AF-K4KU25-F1
#
_entry.id   AF-K4KU25-F1
#
_cell.length_a   1.000
_cell.length_b   1.000
_cell.length_c   1.000
_cell.angle_alpha   90.00
_cell.angle_beta   90.00
_cell.angle_gamma   90.00
#
_symmetry.space_group_name_H-M   'P 1'
#
loop_
_entity.id
_entity.type
_entity.pdbx_description
1 polymer ?
#
loop_
_entity_poly.entity_id
_entity_poly.type
_entity_poly.pdbx_seq_one_letter_code
_entity_poly.pdbx_strand_id
1 'polypeptide(L)'
;MNKITAIGTSLSLCVLLVTAAHAEEIAIPVGQQGIDGLQMPVKGLTMTKVRDNFGEPAKALPARGTPPITRWEYENFVVYFEGEHVIHSVLRHKPKAQYQKPTAPIEDGQN
;
A
#
# COMPACT_ATOMS: atom_id res chain seq x y z
N MET A 1 -36.94 59.80 -39.15
CA MET A 1 -35.73 59.35 -39.88
C MET A 1 -34.55 59.41 -38.93
N ASN A 2 -33.82 58.30 -38.76
CA ASN A 2 -32.37 58.24 -38.51
C ASN A 2 -31.98 56.76 -38.60
N LYS A 3 -31.39 56.37 -39.73
CA LYS A 3 -30.71 55.08 -39.91
C LYS A 3 -29.26 55.34 -39.56
N ILE A 4 -28.74 54.66 -38.54
CA ILE A 4 -27.29 54.64 -38.26
C ILE A 4 -26.85 53.17 -38.23
N THR A 5 -26.41 52.78 -39.42
CA THR A 5 -25.38 51.82 -39.84
C THR A 5 -24.68 50.96 -38.78
N ALA A 6 -24.64 49.67 -39.12
CA ALA A 6 -23.83 48.59 -38.58
C ALA A 6 -22.33 48.89 -38.48
N ILE A 7 -21.70 48.58 -37.35
CA ILE A 7 -20.26 48.29 -37.28
C ILE A 7 -20.02 47.24 -36.18
N GLY A 8 -19.54 46.06 -36.58
CA GLY A 8 -18.72 45.23 -35.72
C GLY A 8 -19.44 44.34 -34.70
N THR A 9 -20.30 43.41 -35.13
CA THR A 9 -20.38 42.11 -34.45
C THR A 9 -19.16 41.26 -34.82
N SER A 10 -18.00 41.86 -34.57
CA SER A 10 -16.67 41.31 -34.55
C SER A 10 -16.67 40.10 -33.63
N LEU A 11 -16.51 38.89 -34.20
CA LEU A 11 -15.73 37.75 -33.68
C LEU A 11 -15.88 37.32 -32.20
N SER A 12 -16.81 37.91 -31.44
CA SER A 12 -16.77 37.95 -29.97
C SER A 12 -17.72 36.94 -29.33
N LEU A 13 -18.01 35.82 -30.02
CA LEU A 13 -18.82 34.75 -29.46
C LEU A 13 -18.08 33.41 -29.34
N CYS A 14 -16.83 33.30 -29.81
CA CYS A 14 -16.08 32.04 -29.72
C CYS A 14 -14.97 32.02 -28.67
N VAL A 15 -14.82 33.06 -27.84
CA VAL A 15 -13.76 33.10 -26.84
C VAL A 15 -14.39 32.96 -25.46
N LEU A 16 -13.85 32.00 -24.69
CA LEU A 16 -13.93 31.83 -23.24
C LEU A 16 -14.95 30.82 -22.70
N LEU A 17 -14.75 29.55 -23.04
CA LEU A 17 -15.04 28.45 -22.12
C LEU A 17 -13.81 27.54 -22.03
N VAL A 18 -12.74 28.04 -21.41
CA VAL A 18 -11.68 27.18 -20.87
C VAL A 18 -12.21 26.68 -19.52
N THR A 19 -12.71 25.45 -19.51
CA THR A 19 -12.95 24.74 -18.25
C THR A 19 -11.61 24.27 -17.72
N ALA A 20 -11.26 24.67 -16.50
CA ALA A 20 -10.06 24.16 -15.84
C ALA A 20 -10.27 22.68 -15.51
N ALA A 21 -9.43 21.81 -16.06
CA ALA A 21 -9.39 20.41 -15.68
C ALA A 21 -8.83 20.31 -14.26
N HIS A 22 -9.64 19.84 -13.31
CA HIS A 22 -9.20 19.53 -11.96
C HIS A 22 -8.71 18.07 -11.93
N ALA A 23 -7.43 17.86 -11.71
CA ALA A 23 -6.88 16.54 -11.43
C ALA A 23 -6.85 16.33 -9.91
N GLU A 24 -7.55 15.31 -9.44
CA GLU A 24 -7.51 14.90 -8.03
C GLU A 24 -6.26 14.05 -7.78
N GLU A 25 -5.37 14.54 -6.92
CA GLU A 25 -4.22 13.77 -6.46
C GLU A 25 -4.63 12.93 -5.24
N ILE A 26 -4.85 11.63 -5.48
CA ILE A 26 -5.06 10.66 -4.41
C ILE A 26 -3.71 10.09 -4.00
N ALA A 27 -3.14 10.61 -2.91
CA ALA A 27 -1.96 10.03 -2.29
C ALA A 27 -2.36 8.76 -1.52
N ILE A 28 -1.99 7.59 -2.04
CA ILE A 28 -2.09 6.34 -1.28
C ILE A 28 -0.92 6.33 -0.30
N PRO A 29 -1.14 6.39 1.02
CA PRO A 29 -0.04 6.32 1.96
C PRO A 29 0.67 4.97 1.78
N VAL A 30 2.00 5.00 1.75
CA VAL A 30 2.77 3.75 1.90
C VAL A 30 2.38 3.16 3.25
N GLY A 31 1.73 2.00 3.24
CA GLY A 31 1.22 1.39 4.46
C GLY A 31 2.34 1.27 5.49
N GLN A 32 2.15 1.83 6.68
CA GLN A 32 3.09 1.65 7.78
C GLN A 32 3.04 0.18 8.19
N GLN A 33 4.01 -0.61 7.71
CA GLN A 33 4.17 -2.02 8.06
C GLN A 33 4.90 -2.11 9.40
N GLY A 34 4.17 -1.98 10.49
CA GLY A 34 4.73 -2.04 11.84
C GLY A 34 3.64 -2.23 12.89
N ILE A 35 3.97 -2.94 13.96
CA ILE A 35 3.30 -2.77 15.24
C ILE A 35 4.23 -1.90 16.08
N ASP A 36 3.73 -0.79 16.61
CA ASP A 36 4.56 0.13 17.39
C ASP A 36 5.22 -0.61 18.55
N GLY A 37 6.54 -0.43 18.67
CA GLY A 37 7.35 -1.07 19.72
C GLY A 37 7.70 -2.54 19.49
N LEU A 38 7.23 -3.19 18.41
CA LEU A 38 7.67 -4.56 18.11
C LEU A 38 9.12 -4.54 17.60
N GLN A 39 10.03 -5.14 18.36
CA GLN A 39 11.39 -5.39 17.91
C GLN A 39 11.45 -6.64 17.04
N MET A 40 12.28 -6.61 16.00
CA MET A 40 12.57 -7.76 15.15
C MET A 40 14.08 -7.93 15.01
N PRO A 41 14.56 -9.16 14.76
CA PRO A 41 15.96 -9.38 14.45
C PRO A 41 16.44 -8.52 13.29
N VAL A 42 17.56 -7.83 13.47
CA VAL A 42 18.22 -7.08 12.41
C VAL A 42 19.00 -8.01 11.49
N LYS A 43 19.24 -7.57 10.25
CA LYS A 43 20.08 -8.30 9.28
C LYS A 43 21.46 -8.58 9.87
N GLY A 44 21.99 -9.78 9.63
CA GLY A 44 23.30 -10.23 10.09
C GLY A 44 23.33 -10.82 11.49
N LEU A 45 22.23 -10.77 12.25
CA LEU A 45 22.16 -11.44 13.55
C LEU A 45 22.25 -12.97 13.36
N THR A 46 22.90 -13.68 14.29
CA THR A 46 23.01 -15.14 14.20
C THR A 46 21.77 -15.83 14.74
N MET A 47 21.47 -17.05 14.27
CA MET A 47 20.37 -17.88 14.79
C MET A 47 20.40 -18.01 16.32
N THR A 48 21.58 -18.18 16.91
CA THR A 48 21.74 -18.23 18.37
C THR A 48 21.32 -16.92 19.02
N LYS A 49 21.82 -15.78 18.54
CA LYS A 49 21.44 -14.47 19.08
C LYS A 49 19.96 -14.15 18.89
N VAL A 50 19.36 -14.61 17.79
CA VAL A 50 17.91 -14.49 17.58
C VAL A 50 17.16 -15.25 18.68
N ARG A 51 17.57 -16.49 18.96
CA ARG A 51 16.95 -17.32 19.98
C ARG A 51 17.17 -16.78 21.39
N ASP A 52 18.36 -16.25 21.68
CA ASP A 52 18.67 -15.64 22.97
C ASP A 52 17.83 -14.37 23.23
N ASN A 53 17.63 -13.55 22.19
CA ASN A 53 16.94 -12.26 22.33
C ASN A 53 15.41 -12.35 22.16
N PHE A 54 14.91 -13.31 21.36
CA PHE A 54 13.50 -13.40 20.96
C PHE A 54 12.83 -14.73 21.36
N GLY A 55 13.59 -15.68 21.92
CA GLY A 55 13.11 -17.01 22.30
C GLY A 55 13.04 -17.99 21.13
N GLU A 56 12.52 -19.19 21.42
CA GLU A 56 12.29 -20.23 20.42
C GLU A 56 11.21 -19.82 19.41
N PRO A 57 11.38 -20.12 18.11
CA PRO A 57 10.35 -19.88 17.13
C PRO A 57 9.17 -20.84 17.35
N ALA A 58 7.95 -20.36 17.08
CA ALA A 58 6.75 -21.19 17.08
C ALA A 58 6.83 -22.29 16.00
N LYS A 59 7.52 -22.02 14.90
CA LYS A 59 7.82 -23.03 13.87
C LYS A 59 9.15 -22.76 13.19
N ALA A 60 10.01 -23.78 13.14
CA ALA A 60 11.23 -23.78 12.35
C ALA A 60 11.03 -24.62 11.09
N LEU A 61 11.04 -23.99 9.92
CA LEU A 61 10.95 -24.67 8.64
C LEU A 61 12.35 -24.95 8.10
N PRO A 62 12.60 -26.15 7.52
CA PRO A 62 13.91 -26.51 7.00
C PRO A 62 14.31 -25.62 5.81
N ALA A 63 15.62 -25.50 5.60
CA ALA A 63 16.18 -24.73 4.50
C ALA A 63 15.71 -25.26 3.13
N ARG A 64 15.48 -24.34 2.18
CA ARG A 64 15.13 -24.69 0.79
C ARG A 64 15.89 -23.80 -0.20
N GLY A 65 16.17 -24.34 -1.38
CA GLY A 65 16.80 -23.63 -2.50
C GLY A 65 18.33 -23.54 -2.43
N THR A 66 18.89 -22.82 -3.39
CA THR A 66 20.32 -22.47 -3.47
C THR A 66 20.42 -20.96 -3.75
N PRO A 67 20.95 -20.14 -2.83
CA PRO A 67 21.48 -20.50 -1.50
C PRO A 67 20.37 -21.04 -0.57
N PRO A 68 20.73 -21.85 0.45
CA PRO A 68 19.76 -22.45 1.36
C PRO A 68 19.13 -21.38 2.27
N ILE A 69 17.82 -21.18 2.16
CA ILE A 69 17.08 -20.22 2.99
C ILE A 69 16.23 -20.94 4.03
N THR A 70 16.55 -20.71 5.31
CA THR A 70 15.80 -21.21 6.48
C THR A 70 14.76 -20.17 6.90
N ARG A 71 13.60 -20.63 7.37
CA ARG A 71 12.52 -19.75 7.82
C ARG A 71 12.09 -20.11 9.24
N TRP A 72 12.17 -19.15 10.14
CA TRP A 72 11.61 -19.26 11.48
C TRP A 72 10.41 -18.36 11.63
N GLU A 73 9.38 -18.89 12.26
CA GLU A 73 8.09 -18.26 12.43
C GLU A 73 7.87 -17.95 13.91
N TYR A 74 7.70 -16.67 14.22
CA TYR A 74 7.26 -16.17 15.52
C TYR A 74 5.79 -15.74 15.43
N GLU A 75 5.19 -15.42 16.58
CA GLU A 75 3.78 -15.01 16.69
C GLU A 75 3.46 -13.82 15.77
N ASN A 76 4.31 -12.79 15.80
CA ASN A 76 4.04 -11.52 15.11
C ASN A 76 4.91 -11.30 13.86
N PHE A 77 5.96 -12.08 13.66
CA PHE A 77 6.91 -11.89 12.57
C PHE A 77 7.56 -13.20 12.11
N VAL A 78 8.21 -13.15 10.96
CA VAL A 78 8.93 -14.26 10.34
C VAL A 78 10.36 -13.83 10.07
N VAL A 79 11.32 -14.66 10.43
CA VAL A 79 12.75 -14.42 10.23
C VAL A 79 13.27 -15.38 9.17
N TYR A 80 13.98 -14.84 8.20
CA TYR A 80 14.63 -15.57 7.12
C TYR A 80 16.13 -15.55 7.34
N PHE A 81 16.75 -16.72 7.21
CA PHE A 81 18.18 -16.89 7.35
C PHE A 81 18.78 -17.48 6.09
N GLU A 82 19.99 -17.05 5.77
CA GLU A 82 20.88 -17.75 4.86
C GLU A 82 22.04 -18.31 5.70
N GLY A 83 22.21 -19.63 5.68
CA GLY A 83 23.04 -20.30 6.68
C GLY A 83 22.54 -19.98 8.10
N GLU A 84 23.42 -19.40 8.93
CA GLU A 84 23.10 -19.02 10.32
C GLU A 84 22.74 -17.55 10.51
N HIS A 85 22.74 -16.74 9.45
CA HIS A 85 22.63 -15.27 9.55
C HIS A 85 21.27 -14.79 9.04
N VAL A 86 20.67 -13.85 9.77
CA VAL A 86 19.42 -13.20 9.36
C VAL A 86 19.66 -12.42 8.07
N ILE A 87 18.86 -12.71 7.04
CA ILE A 87 18.81 -11.91 5.82
C ILE A 87 17.61 -10.97 5.81
N HIS A 88 16.50 -11.35 6.44
CA HIS A 88 15.29 -10.53 6.48
C HIS A 88 14.35 -10.89 7.63
N SER A 89 13.64 -9.90 8.16
CA SER A 89 12.60 -10.06 9.18
C SER A 89 11.34 -9.36 8.71
N VAL A 90 10.21 -10.08 8.67
CA VAL A 90 8.96 -9.61 8.07
C VAL A 90 7.83 -9.70 9.08
N LEU A 91 7.11 -8.60 9.27
CA LEU A 91 5.90 -8.58 10.07
C LEU A 91 4.80 -9.44 9.43
N ARG A 92 4.10 -10.24 10.24
CA ARG A 92 2.91 -10.95 9.75
C ARG A 92 1.79 -9.96 9.51
N HIS A 93 1.38 -9.83 8.25
CA HIS A 93 0.20 -9.05 7.91
C HIS A 93 -1.07 -9.78 8.37
N LYS A 94 -1.86 -9.14 9.22
CA LYS A 94 -3.26 -9.52 9.47
C LYS A 94 -4.12 -8.71 8.52
N PRO A 95 -4.83 -9.33 7.55
CA PRO A 95 -5.78 -8.60 6.72
C PRO A 95 -6.76 -7.88 7.63
N LYS A 96 -6.88 -6.55 7.48
CA LYS A 96 -8.06 -5.86 8.01
C LYS A 96 -9.27 -6.42 7.27
N ALA A 97 -10.38 -6.65 7.98
CA ALA A 97 -11.63 -7.11 7.39
C ALA A 97 -11.91 -6.34 6.10
N GLN A 98 -12.20 -7.08 5.05
CA GLN A 98 -12.14 -6.63 3.66
C GLN A 98 -12.95 -5.34 3.45
N TYR A 99 -12.46 -4.46 2.58
CA TYR A 99 -13.27 -3.43 1.96
C TYR A 99 -14.47 -4.12 1.29
N GLN A 100 -15.63 -4.07 1.94
CA GLN A 100 -16.89 -4.36 1.29
C GLN A 100 -17.06 -3.25 0.25
N LYS A 101 -16.85 -3.59 -1.04
CA LYS A 101 -17.23 -2.69 -2.13
C LYS A 101 -18.67 -2.25 -1.83
N PRO A 102 -18.97 -0.94 -1.70
CA PRO A 102 -20.33 -0.50 -1.60
C PRO A 102 -21.05 -1.01 -2.84
N THR A 103 -21.86 -2.05 -2.67
CA THR A 103 -22.92 -2.34 -3.62
C THR A 103 -23.82 -1.14 -3.47
N ALA A 104 -23.69 -0.17 -4.39
CA ALA A 104 -24.69 0.89 -4.51
C ALA A 104 -26.07 0.21 -4.44
N PRO A 105 -27.06 0.79 -3.73
CA PRO A 105 -28.42 0.30 -3.85
C PRO A 105 -28.72 0.16 -5.34
N ILE A 106 -29.03 -1.05 -5.79
CA ILE A 106 -29.70 -1.20 -7.06
C ILE A 106 -31.01 -0.46 -6.82
N GLU A 107 -31.17 0.71 -7.42
CA GLU A 107 -32.47 1.33 -7.57
C GLU A 107 -33.32 0.30 -8.34
N ASP A 108 -34.00 -0.53 -7.56
CA ASP A 108 -35.13 -1.31 -8.00
C ASP A 108 -36.14 -0.36 -8.63
N GLY A 109 -36.73 -0.83 -9.73
CA GLY A 109 -37.51 -0.03 -10.65
C GLY A 109 -38.56 0.81 -9.94
N GLN A 110 -38.61 2.09 -10.29
CA GLN A 110 -39.81 2.89 -10.15
C GLN A 110 -40.44 2.99 -11.54
N ASN A 111 -41.55 2.24 -11.66
CA ASN A 111 -42.70 2.47 -12.53
C ASN A 111 -43.00 3.95 -12.77
#